data_AF-A0A7Y5AGS4-F1
#
_entry.id   AF-A0A7Y5AGS4-F1
#
_cell.length_a   1.000
_cell.length_b   1.000
_cell.length_c   1.000
_cell.angle_alpha   90.00
_cell.angle_beta   90.00
_cell.angle_gamma   90.00
#
_symmetry.space_group_name_H-M   'P 1'
#
loop_
_entity.id
_entity.type
_entity.pdbx_description
1 polymer ?
#
loop_
_entity_poly.entity_id
_entity_poly.type
_entity_poly.pdbx_seq_one_letter_code
_entity_poly.pdbx_strand_id
1 'polypeptide(L)'
;MIKQRTLKNTIRATGIGLHSGEKVYLTLKPAPVDTGIVFRRADLDPVVEIPARAANVGETTMSTTLVNGDVKVDTVEHLLSAMAGLGIDNAYVELSASEVPIMDGSAGPFVFLIQSAGLEEQDAAKKFIRILREVTVEEGDKRATFLPFEGFKVSFEIDFDHPVLRNRTQSASVDFSSTSFVKEVSRARTFGFMRDIEY
;
A
#
# COMPACT_ATOMS: atom_id res chain seq x y z
N MET A 1 -8.99 5.74 24.48
CA MET A 1 -9.23 6.14 23.07
C MET A 1 -8.13 5.53 22.23
N ILE A 2 -8.45 4.93 21.08
CA ILE A 2 -7.40 4.50 20.12
C ILE A 2 -6.83 5.77 19.48
N LYS A 3 -5.51 5.96 19.61
CA LYS A 3 -4.80 7.16 19.14
C LYS A 3 -4.33 7.01 17.70
N GLN A 4 -4.24 8.13 16.97
CA GLN A 4 -3.54 8.16 15.69
C GLN A 4 -2.06 7.80 15.86
N ARG A 5 -1.45 7.23 14.83
CA ARG A 5 -0.03 6.87 14.83
C ARG A 5 0.73 7.55 13.71
N THR A 6 1.95 7.97 14.03
CA THR A 6 2.97 8.36 13.06
C THR A 6 4.26 7.59 13.33
N LEU A 7 5.30 7.87 12.56
CA LEU A 7 6.63 7.32 12.79
C LEU A 7 7.31 8.02 13.96
N LYS A 8 8.06 7.28 14.76
CA LYS A 8 8.87 7.86 15.84
C LYS A 8 10.15 8.51 15.32
N ASN A 9 10.76 7.91 14.30
CA ASN A 9 11.98 8.39 13.67
C ASN A 9 11.83 8.42 12.15
N THR A 10 12.63 9.25 11.48
CA THR A 10 12.78 9.20 10.03
C THR A 10 13.56 7.94 9.63
N ILE A 11 13.11 7.21 8.61
CA ILE A 11 13.86 6.08 8.04
C ILE A 11 14.02 6.22 6.53
N ARG A 12 15.12 5.67 6.02
CA ARG A 12 15.52 5.75 4.61
C ARG A 12 15.72 4.37 4.03
N ALA A 13 15.39 4.23 2.77
CA ALA A 13 15.68 3.05 1.96
C ALA A 13 16.10 3.47 0.56
N THR A 14 16.76 2.56 -0.15
CA THR A 14 17.10 2.72 -1.55
C THR A 14 16.73 1.45 -2.28
N GLY A 15 16.14 1.59 -3.45
CA GLY A 15 15.76 0.47 -4.29
C GLY A 15 15.60 0.91 -5.73
N ILE A 16 14.89 0.09 -6.49
CA ILE A 16 14.54 0.35 -7.89
C ILE A 16 13.02 0.28 -8.05
N GLY A 17 12.45 1.09 -8.93
CA GLY A 17 11.06 0.92 -9.37
C GLY A 17 10.90 -0.40 -10.14
N LEU A 18 9.74 -1.05 -10.02
CA LEU A 18 9.47 -2.31 -10.73
C LEU A 18 9.31 -2.06 -12.23
N HIS A 19 8.53 -1.04 -12.58
CA HIS A 19 8.15 -0.78 -13.96
C HIS A 19 9.10 0.20 -14.65
N SER A 20 9.54 1.23 -13.94
CA SER A 20 10.48 2.23 -14.45
C SER A 20 11.92 1.73 -14.51
N GLY A 21 12.30 0.78 -13.65
CA GLY A 21 13.69 0.37 -13.44
C GLY A 21 14.58 1.46 -12.84
N GLU A 22 14.02 2.62 -12.47
CA GLU A 22 14.77 3.75 -11.95
C GLU A 22 15.21 3.52 -10.51
N LYS A 23 16.44 3.93 -10.19
CA LYS A 23 16.92 3.96 -8.82
C LYS A 23 16.19 5.05 -8.05
N VAL A 24 15.62 4.70 -6.91
CA VAL A 24 14.85 5.63 -6.06
C VAL A 24 15.34 5.61 -4.62
N TYR A 25 15.41 6.80 -4.02
CA TYR A 25 15.60 7.01 -2.59
C TYR A 25 14.25 7.27 -1.95
N LEU A 26 13.86 6.40 -1.01
CA LEU A 26 12.65 6.52 -0.21
C LEU A 26 13.02 7.05 1.17
N THR A 27 12.33 8.11 1.62
CA THR A 27 12.42 8.60 3.00
C THR A 27 11.03 8.67 3.61
N LEU A 28 10.82 7.94 4.71
CA LEU A 28 9.59 8.00 5.49
C LEU A 28 9.79 8.91 6.70
N LYS A 29 8.94 9.93 6.85
CA LYS A 29 9.02 10.91 7.94
C LYS A 29 7.75 10.95 8.78
N PRO A 30 7.86 11.29 10.08
CA PRO A 30 6.71 11.62 10.90
C PRO A 30 5.89 12.76 10.29
N ALA A 31 4.58 12.75 10.51
CA ALA A 31 3.70 13.83 10.10
C ALA A 31 2.70 14.19 11.21
N PRO A 32 2.23 15.45 11.27
CA PRO A 32 1.24 15.89 12.26
C PRO A 32 -0.08 15.11 12.19
N VAL A 33 -0.88 15.23 13.25
CA VAL A 33 -2.26 14.72 13.32
C VAL A 33 -3.06 15.14 12.09
N ASP A 34 -3.93 14.25 11.61
CA ASP A 34 -4.85 14.46 10.50
C ASP A 34 -4.20 14.79 9.14
N THR A 35 -2.88 14.62 9.01
CA THR A 35 -2.17 14.74 7.72
C THR A 35 -2.60 13.63 6.75
N GLY A 36 -2.77 12.41 7.26
CA GLY A 36 -2.84 11.22 6.42
C GLY A 36 -1.47 10.79 5.90
N ILE A 37 -1.47 9.88 4.94
CA ILE A 37 -0.27 9.51 4.18
C ILE A 37 -0.15 10.42 2.96
N VAL A 38 0.98 11.10 2.82
CA VAL A 38 1.22 12.05 1.72
C VAL A 38 2.54 11.72 1.03
N PHE A 39 2.45 11.40 -0.27
CA PHE A 39 3.63 11.21 -1.10
C PHE A 39 4.19 12.56 -1.56
N ARG A 40 5.50 12.64 -1.70
CA ARG A 40 6.24 13.85 -2.06
C ARG A 40 7.32 13.52 -3.09
N ARG A 41 7.24 14.15 -4.26
CA ARG A 41 8.29 14.10 -5.29
C ARG A 41 9.36 15.13 -4.96
N ALA A 42 10.34 14.69 -4.18
CA ALA A 42 11.41 15.54 -3.64
C ALA A 42 12.51 15.85 -4.67
N ASP A 43 12.48 15.17 -5.82
CA ASP A 43 13.32 15.45 -6.98
C ASP A 43 12.84 16.63 -7.82
N LEU A 44 11.63 17.13 -7.58
CA LEU A 44 11.05 18.28 -8.28
C LEU A 44 11.22 19.57 -7.48
N ASP A 45 11.34 20.70 -8.19
CA ASP A 45 11.37 22.05 -7.60
C ASP A 45 10.32 22.96 -8.29
N PRO A 46 9.22 23.33 -7.60
CA PRO A 46 8.91 22.99 -6.20
C PRO A 46 8.53 21.52 -6.01
N VAL A 47 8.71 21.02 -4.77
CA VAL A 47 8.26 19.67 -4.38
C VAL A 47 6.77 19.54 -4.61
N VAL A 48 6.36 18.46 -5.28
CA VAL A 48 4.95 18.15 -5.52
C VAL A 48 4.46 17.12 -4.50
N GLU A 49 3.39 17.47 -3.79
CA GLU A 49 2.73 16.60 -2.82
C GLU A 49 1.47 15.97 -3.41
N ILE A 50 1.27 14.68 -3.13
CA ILE A 50 0.08 13.93 -3.55
C ILE A 50 -0.44 13.12 -2.35
N PRO A 51 -1.55 13.54 -1.71
CA PRO A 51 -2.19 12.75 -0.66
C PRO A 51 -2.61 11.37 -1.17
N ALA A 52 -2.34 10.31 -0.42
CA ALA A 52 -2.74 8.95 -0.74
C ALA A 52 -4.24 8.75 -0.48
N ARG A 53 -5.07 9.27 -1.40
CA ARG A 53 -6.53 9.23 -1.35
C ARG A 53 -7.07 8.70 -2.66
N ALA A 54 -8.22 8.01 -2.60
CA ALA A 54 -8.88 7.46 -3.79
C ALA A 54 -9.11 8.51 -4.89
N ALA A 55 -9.43 9.76 -4.52
CA ALA A 55 -9.64 10.86 -5.46
C ALA A 55 -8.39 11.26 -6.28
N ASN A 56 -7.20 10.86 -5.84
CA ASN A 56 -5.94 11.14 -6.53
C ASN A 56 -5.42 9.93 -7.31
N VAL A 57 -6.15 8.81 -7.35
CA VAL A 57 -5.78 7.67 -8.20
C VAL A 57 -6.05 8.05 -9.65
N GLY A 58 -5.00 8.08 -10.47
CA GLY A 58 -5.08 8.47 -11.89
C GLY A 58 -4.95 7.29 -12.86
N GLU A 59 -4.14 6.29 -12.52
CA GLU A 59 -3.94 5.09 -13.33
C GLU A 59 -3.99 3.84 -12.44
N THR A 60 -4.52 2.75 -12.99
CA THR A 60 -4.67 1.45 -12.32
C THR A 60 -4.18 0.28 -13.18
N THR A 61 -3.39 0.56 -14.22
CA THR A 61 -2.82 -0.46 -15.10
C THR A 61 -1.52 -0.96 -14.49
N MET A 62 -1.42 -2.26 -14.22
CA MET A 62 -0.26 -2.96 -13.61
C MET A 62 0.09 -2.57 -12.17
N SER A 63 -0.20 -1.35 -11.74
CA SER A 63 -0.06 -0.88 -10.35
C SER A 63 -1.06 0.23 -10.04
N THR A 64 -1.13 0.68 -8.77
CA THR A 64 -1.90 1.88 -8.40
C THR A 64 -1.01 3.10 -8.49
N THR A 65 -1.42 4.10 -9.26
CA THR A 65 -0.68 5.36 -9.45
C THR A 65 -1.48 6.56 -8.96
N LEU A 66 -0.83 7.38 -8.14
CA LEU A 66 -1.36 8.67 -7.69
C LEU A 66 -0.92 9.78 -8.64
N VAL A 67 -1.81 10.72 -8.97
CA VAL A 67 -1.56 11.80 -9.93
C VAL A 67 -1.97 13.17 -9.36
N ASN A 68 -1.18 14.20 -9.65
CA ASN A 68 -1.49 15.60 -9.40
C ASN A 68 -0.91 16.46 -10.53
N GLY A 69 -1.77 16.95 -11.42
CA GLY A 69 -1.33 17.58 -12.67
C GLY A 69 -0.56 16.57 -13.53
N ASP A 70 0.61 16.98 -14.01
CA ASP A 70 1.50 16.13 -14.83
C ASP A 70 2.44 15.24 -13.99
N VAL A 71 2.33 15.29 -12.66
CA VAL A 71 3.20 14.55 -11.74
C VAL A 71 2.49 13.30 -11.22
N LYS A 72 3.23 12.19 -11.21
CA LYS A 72 2.75 10.92 -10.71
C LYS A 72 3.67 10.26 -9.67
N VAL A 73 3.06 9.38 -8.88
CA VAL A 73 3.71 8.43 -7.98
C VAL A 73 3.14 7.04 -8.25
N ASP A 74 3.95 6.18 -8.86
CA ASP A 74 3.60 4.83 -9.27
C ASP A 74 3.83 3.79 -8.15
N THR A 75 3.06 2.70 -8.20
CA THR A 75 3.27 1.47 -7.41
C THR A 75 3.19 1.68 -5.88
N VAL A 76 2.17 2.40 -5.43
CA VAL A 76 2.02 2.77 -4.00
C VAL A 76 1.52 1.63 -3.09
N GLU A 77 0.92 0.59 -3.67
CA GLU A 77 0.09 -0.40 -2.98
C GLU A 77 0.84 -1.24 -1.93
N HIS A 78 2.08 -1.66 -2.17
CA HIS A 78 2.83 -2.47 -1.20
C HIS A 78 3.22 -1.66 0.04
N LEU A 79 3.65 -0.42 -0.16
CA LEU A 79 3.99 0.48 0.94
C LEU A 79 2.74 0.87 1.74
N LEU A 80 1.63 1.18 1.05
CA LEU A 80 0.36 1.48 1.71
C LEU A 80 -0.20 0.25 2.46
N SER A 81 -0.01 -0.96 1.93
CA SER A 81 -0.36 -2.20 2.63
C SER A 81 0.42 -2.35 3.94
N ALA A 82 1.73 -2.06 3.94
CA ALA A 82 2.54 -2.06 5.16
C ALA A 82 2.07 -1.00 6.17
N MET A 83 1.76 0.22 5.72
CA MET A 83 1.25 1.30 6.58
C MET A 83 -0.11 0.94 7.18
N ALA A 84 -1.02 0.38 6.39
CA ALA A 84 -2.32 -0.08 6.85
C ALA A 84 -2.18 -1.22 7.87
N GLY A 85 -1.35 -2.23 7.56
CA GLY A 85 -1.11 -3.38 8.43
C GLY A 85 -0.45 -3.05 9.76
N LEU A 86 0.28 -1.93 9.86
CA LEU A 86 0.87 -1.41 11.10
C LEU A 86 0.05 -0.29 11.75
N GLY A 87 -1.04 0.14 11.09
CA GLY A 87 -1.95 1.16 11.59
C GLY A 87 -1.36 2.58 11.62
N ILE A 88 -0.46 2.92 10.70
CA ILE A 88 0.04 4.29 10.52
C ILE A 88 -1.10 5.17 9.99
N ASP A 89 -1.32 6.32 10.63
CA ASP A 89 -2.29 7.32 10.20
C ASP A 89 -1.61 8.45 9.42
N ASN A 90 -0.47 8.91 9.92
CA ASN A 90 0.17 10.13 9.42
C ASN A 90 1.63 9.86 9.06
N ALA A 91 2.00 10.11 7.80
CA ALA A 91 3.39 10.05 7.36
C ALA A 91 3.62 10.88 6.09
N TYR A 92 4.81 11.47 5.97
CA TYR A 92 5.31 11.95 4.68
C TYR A 92 6.18 10.89 4.03
N VAL A 93 5.95 10.63 2.75
CA VAL A 93 6.64 9.64 1.94
C VAL A 93 7.39 10.36 0.82
N GLU A 94 8.66 10.64 1.05
CA GLU A 94 9.50 11.33 0.06
C GLU A 94 10.15 10.32 -0.88
N LEU A 95 10.05 10.60 -2.17
CA LEU A 95 10.65 9.84 -3.26
C LEU A 95 11.52 10.77 -4.08
N SER A 96 12.66 10.25 -4.54
CA SER A 96 13.55 10.94 -5.48
C SER A 96 13.29 10.59 -6.96
N ALA A 97 12.20 9.86 -7.25
CA ALA A 97 11.81 9.38 -8.57
C ALA A 97 10.29 9.13 -8.58
N SER A 98 9.72 8.80 -9.74
CA SER A 98 8.27 8.64 -9.88
C SER A 98 7.69 7.36 -9.30
N GLU A 99 8.49 6.36 -8.96
CA GLU A 99 7.99 5.05 -8.52
C GLU A 99 8.52 4.68 -7.13
N VAL A 100 7.65 4.09 -6.30
CA VAL A 100 8.06 3.51 -5.01
C VAL A 100 8.99 2.31 -5.26
N PRO A 101 10.08 2.13 -4.50
CA PRO A 101 10.99 1.01 -4.72
C PRO A 101 10.28 -0.34 -4.51
N ILE A 102 10.46 -1.29 -5.42
CA ILE A 102 9.78 -2.59 -5.33
C ILE A 102 10.29 -3.48 -4.19
N MET A 103 11.49 -3.19 -3.68
CA MET A 103 12.17 -3.98 -2.65
C MET A 103 12.31 -5.45 -3.04
N ASP A 104 11.68 -6.38 -2.32
CA ASP A 104 11.66 -7.82 -2.66
C ASP A 104 10.36 -8.25 -3.36
N GLY A 105 9.51 -7.28 -3.74
CA GLY A 105 8.19 -7.50 -4.31
C GLY A 105 7.08 -7.71 -3.28
N SER A 106 7.36 -7.62 -1.98
CA SER A 106 6.37 -7.74 -0.89
C SER A 106 6.33 -6.49 0.00
N ALA A 107 5.43 -6.50 0.99
CA ALA A 107 5.37 -5.46 2.03
C ALA A 107 6.38 -5.70 3.18
N GLY A 108 7.01 -6.87 3.25
CA GLY A 108 7.88 -7.31 4.35
C GLY A 108 9.02 -6.34 4.65
N PRO A 109 9.80 -5.89 3.65
CA PRO A 109 10.86 -4.91 3.84
C PRO A 109 10.33 -3.58 4.42
N PHE A 110 9.17 -3.10 3.96
CA PHE A 110 8.56 -1.87 4.48
C PHE A 110 8.08 -2.03 5.91
N VAL A 111 7.46 -3.17 6.25
CA VAL A 111 7.07 -3.50 7.62
C VAL A 111 8.29 -3.48 8.53
N PHE A 112 9.38 -4.11 8.13
CA PHE A 112 10.63 -4.13 8.89
C PHE A 112 11.19 -2.72 9.12
N LEU A 113 11.25 -1.89 8.07
CA LEU A 113 11.72 -0.50 8.16
C LEU A 113 10.84 0.32 9.11
N ILE A 114 9.52 0.28 8.95
CA ILE A 114 8.59 1.04 9.80
C ILE A 114 8.70 0.60 11.26
N GLN A 115 8.75 -0.70 11.55
CA GLN A 115 8.93 -1.18 12.93
C GLN A 115 10.29 -0.79 13.51
N SER A 116 11.36 -0.81 12.69
CA SER A 116 12.70 -0.37 13.11
C SER A 116 12.75 1.13 13.43
N ALA A 117 12.00 1.94 12.68
CA ALA A 117 11.85 3.36 12.94
C ALA A 117 11.06 3.64 14.24
N GLY A 118 10.19 2.71 14.63
CA GLY A 118 9.28 2.83 15.76
C GLY A 118 8.02 3.62 15.42
N LEU A 119 6.97 3.39 16.20
CA LEU A 119 5.69 4.09 16.09
C LEU A 119 5.55 5.09 17.24
N GLU A 120 4.92 6.23 16.97
CA GLU A 120 4.58 7.25 17.96
C GLU A 120 3.07 7.47 17.95
N GLU A 121 2.43 7.39 19.12
CA GLU A 121 1.01 7.73 19.26
C GLU A 121 0.84 9.24 19.39
N GLN A 122 -0.12 9.80 18.68
CA GLN A 122 -0.41 11.23 18.68
C GLN A 122 -1.66 11.50 19.51
N ASP A 123 -1.77 12.68 20.11
CA ASP A 123 -2.88 13.05 21.00
C ASP A 123 -4.16 13.42 20.21
N ALA A 124 -4.64 12.48 19.41
CA ALA A 124 -5.84 12.60 18.59
C ALA A 124 -6.48 11.21 18.37
N ALA A 125 -7.80 11.17 18.29
CA ALA A 125 -8.54 9.95 18.02
C ALA A 125 -8.23 9.41 16.62
N LYS A 126 -7.91 8.12 16.52
CA LYS A 126 -7.89 7.41 15.25
C LYS A 126 -9.31 7.29 14.70
N LYS A 127 -9.49 7.70 13.44
CA LYS A 127 -10.78 7.65 12.74
C LYS A 127 -10.84 6.36 11.93
N PHE A 128 -11.97 5.68 11.99
CA PHE A 128 -12.24 4.46 11.23
C PHE A 128 -13.45 4.66 10.32
N ILE A 129 -13.42 4.06 9.14
CA ILE A 129 -14.59 3.98 8.25
C ILE A 129 -15.27 2.65 8.56
N ARG A 130 -16.49 2.71 9.10
CA ARG A 130 -17.32 1.52 9.34
C ARG A 130 -18.30 1.32 8.20
N ILE A 131 -18.28 0.14 7.59
CA ILE A 131 -19.23 -0.24 6.54
C ILE A 131 -20.59 -0.52 7.18
N LEU A 132 -21.61 0.23 6.79
CA LEU A 132 -22.97 0.11 7.34
C LEU A 132 -23.92 -0.68 6.45
N ARG A 133 -23.61 -0.77 5.15
CA ARG A 133 -24.39 -1.47 4.14
C ARG A 133 -23.46 -2.11 3.13
N GLU A 134 -23.93 -3.16 2.46
CA GLU A 134 -23.22 -3.76 1.35
C GLU A 134 -23.01 -2.75 0.22
N VAL A 135 -21.81 -2.74 -0.36
CA VAL A 135 -21.47 -2.00 -1.58
C VAL A 135 -20.72 -2.95 -2.49
N THR A 136 -21.25 -3.21 -3.69
CA THR A 136 -20.67 -4.10 -4.69
C THR A 136 -20.47 -3.35 -6.00
N VAL A 137 -19.32 -3.57 -6.63
CA VAL A 137 -19.02 -3.16 -8.01
C VAL A 137 -18.58 -4.37 -8.82
N GLU A 138 -19.00 -4.43 -10.09
CA GLU A 138 -18.75 -5.54 -11.00
C GLU A 138 -18.35 -5.02 -12.39
N GLU A 139 -17.40 -5.69 -13.03
CA GLU A 139 -16.99 -5.43 -14.42
C GLU A 139 -16.59 -6.75 -15.10
N GLY A 140 -17.48 -7.26 -15.97
CA GLY A 140 -17.30 -8.55 -16.60
C GLY A 140 -17.36 -9.67 -15.56
N ASP A 141 -16.27 -10.44 -15.45
CA ASP A 141 -16.06 -11.52 -14.48
C ASP A 141 -15.42 -11.05 -13.15
N LYS A 142 -15.11 -9.77 -13.02
CA LYS A 142 -14.48 -9.18 -11.82
C LYS A 142 -15.52 -8.60 -10.89
N ARG A 143 -15.36 -8.83 -9.58
CA ARG A 143 -16.22 -8.28 -8.52
C ARG A 143 -15.42 -7.81 -7.32
N ALA A 144 -15.80 -6.67 -6.74
CA ALA A 144 -15.32 -6.21 -5.44
C ALA A 144 -16.50 -5.80 -4.56
N THR A 145 -16.52 -6.30 -3.31
CA THR A 145 -17.64 -6.08 -2.37
C THR A 145 -17.13 -5.70 -0.98
N PHE A 146 -17.71 -4.65 -0.41
CA PHE A 146 -17.66 -4.38 1.03
C PHE A 146 -18.94 -4.85 1.70
N LEU A 147 -18.82 -5.59 2.81
CA LEU A 147 -19.94 -6.02 3.66
C LEU A 147 -19.78 -5.41 5.06
N PRO A 148 -20.89 -5.11 5.78
CA PRO A 148 -20.82 -4.79 7.20
C PRO A 148 -20.18 -5.95 7.98
N PHE A 149 -19.15 -5.64 8.77
CA PHE A 149 -18.45 -6.60 9.60
C PHE A 149 -17.87 -5.90 10.84
N GLU A 150 -18.03 -6.50 12.02
CA GLU A 150 -17.51 -5.97 13.28
C GLU A 150 -16.04 -6.39 13.46
N GLY A 151 -15.18 -5.80 12.64
CA GLY A 151 -13.74 -6.10 12.58
C GLY A 151 -13.15 -5.69 11.24
N PHE A 152 -12.04 -6.30 10.87
CA PHE A 152 -11.47 -6.17 9.52
C PHE A 152 -11.11 -7.55 8.99
N LYS A 153 -11.74 -7.93 7.88
CA LYS A 153 -11.54 -9.22 7.22
C LYS A 153 -11.45 -8.97 5.71
N VAL A 154 -10.51 -9.65 5.06
CA VAL A 154 -10.32 -9.60 3.61
C VAL A 154 -10.38 -11.02 3.06
N SER A 155 -11.18 -11.19 2.02
CA SER A 155 -11.28 -12.41 1.24
C SER A 155 -10.96 -12.08 -0.21
N PHE A 156 -10.17 -12.92 -0.87
CA PHE A 156 -9.78 -12.72 -2.26
C PHE A 156 -9.75 -14.07 -2.97
N GLU A 157 -10.22 -14.07 -4.21
CA GLU A 157 -10.22 -15.23 -5.11
C GLU A 157 -9.56 -14.83 -6.43
N ILE A 158 -8.72 -15.70 -6.95
CA ILE A 158 -8.09 -15.59 -8.27
C ILE A 158 -8.58 -16.72 -9.16
N ASP A 159 -8.63 -16.50 -10.47
CA ASP A 159 -8.90 -17.55 -11.45
C ASP A 159 -7.99 -17.37 -12.65
N PHE A 160 -6.76 -17.87 -12.53
CA PHE A 160 -5.80 -17.84 -13.63
C PHE A 160 -5.82 -19.17 -14.36
N ASP A 161 -6.14 -19.14 -15.66
CA ASP A 161 -6.01 -20.32 -16.51
C ASP A 161 -4.54 -20.63 -16.83
N HIS A 162 -3.81 -21.10 -15.82
CA HIS A 162 -2.39 -21.42 -15.92
C HIS A 162 -2.08 -22.72 -15.15
N PRO A 163 -1.37 -23.70 -15.75
CA PRO A 163 -1.13 -25.01 -15.13
C PRO A 163 -0.48 -24.96 -13.74
N VAL A 164 0.36 -23.94 -13.47
CA VAL A 164 0.99 -23.74 -12.15
C VAL A 164 -0.03 -23.40 -11.06
N LEU A 165 -1.15 -22.77 -11.41
CA LEU A 165 -2.16 -22.26 -10.47
C LEU A 165 -3.41 -23.15 -10.37
N ARG A 166 -3.78 -23.87 -11.44
CA ARG A 166 -5.00 -24.73 -11.48
C ARG A 166 -5.15 -25.69 -10.29
N ASN A 167 -4.05 -26.21 -9.76
CA ASN A 167 -4.03 -27.18 -8.64
C ASN A 167 -3.48 -26.57 -7.34
N ARG A 168 -3.70 -25.27 -7.13
CA ARG A 168 -3.27 -24.54 -5.93
C ARG A 168 -4.47 -23.87 -5.28
N THR A 169 -4.27 -23.39 -4.06
CA THR A 169 -5.27 -22.58 -3.36
C THR A 169 -5.48 -21.28 -4.12
N GLN A 170 -6.69 -21.09 -4.65
CA GLN A 170 -7.06 -19.91 -5.43
C GLN A 170 -7.94 -18.93 -4.65
N SER A 171 -8.39 -19.31 -3.45
CA SER A 171 -9.17 -18.44 -2.56
C SER A 171 -8.51 -18.39 -1.17
N ALA A 172 -8.42 -17.20 -0.58
CA ALA A 172 -7.97 -17.03 0.79
C ALA A 172 -8.88 -16.06 1.54
N SER A 173 -8.98 -16.24 2.87
CA SER A 173 -9.74 -15.35 3.76
C SER A 173 -8.94 -15.13 5.03
N VAL A 174 -8.72 -13.86 5.38
CA VAL A 174 -7.92 -13.46 6.54
C VAL A 174 -8.75 -12.53 7.41
N ASP A 175 -9.03 -12.96 8.64
CA ASP A 175 -9.60 -12.13 9.69
C ASP A 175 -8.49 -11.62 10.59
N PHE A 176 -8.27 -10.30 10.59
CA PHE A 176 -7.14 -9.68 11.29
C PHE A 176 -7.32 -9.64 12.82
N SER A 177 -8.48 -10.06 13.35
CA SER A 177 -8.65 -10.30 14.80
C SER A 177 -7.92 -11.56 15.27
N SER A 178 -7.77 -12.56 14.40
CA SER A 178 -7.14 -13.87 14.69
C SER A 178 -5.84 -14.11 13.93
N THR A 179 -5.57 -13.34 12.89
CA THR A 179 -4.47 -13.59 11.96
C THR A 179 -3.53 -12.39 11.86
N SER A 180 -2.22 -12.63 12.00
CA SER A 180 -1.22 -11.58 11.96
C SER A 180 -0.89 -11.18 10.52
N PHE A 181 -1.15 -9.91 10.16
CA PHE A 181 -0.72 -9.34 8.88
C PHE A 181 0.78 -9.53 8.63
N VAL A 182 1.61 -9.24 9.63
CA VAL A 182 3.08 -9.30 9.51
C VAL A 182 3.54 -10.72 9.18
N LYS A 183 2.97 -11.75 9.83
CA LYS A 183 3.40 -13.13 9.63
C LYS A 183 2.81 -13.76 8.36
N GLU A 184 1.51 -13.58 8.13
CA GLU A 184 0.77 -14.37 7.14
C GLU A 184 0.58 -13.65 5.80
N VAL A 185 0.70 -12.32 5.76
CA VAL A 185 0.40 -11.51 4.56
C VAL A 185 1.61 -10.74 4.06
N SER A 186 2.35 -10.06 4.94
CA SER A 186 3.34 -9.05 4.52
C SER A 186 4.46 -9.60 3.62
N ARG A 187 4.75 -10.91 3.70
CA ARG A 187 5.82 -11.59 2.96
C ARG A 187 5.37 -12.18 1.62
N ALA A 188 4.08 -12.09 1.28
CA ALA A 188 3.60 -12.49 -0.03
C ALA A 188 4.12 -11.50 -1.08
N ARG A 189 4.86 -12.01 -2.06
CA ARG A 189 5.44 -11.21 -3.15
C ARG A 189 4.46 -11.09 -4.30
N THR A 190 4.58 -10.01 -5.07
CA THR A 190 4.00 -9.89 -6.40
C THR A 190 4.48 -11.03 -7.31
N PHE A 191 3.75 -11.29 -8.38
CA PHE A 191 4.07 -12.28 -9.39
C PHE A 191 3.65 -11.79 -10.77
N GLY A 192 4.31 -12.32 -11.80
CA GLY A 192 3.96 -12.13 -13.20
C GLY A 192 4.33 -13.38 -13.99
N PHE A 193 3.82 -13.50 -15.21
CA PHE A 193 4.20 -14.60 -16.10
C PHE A 193 5.38 -14.17 -16.96
N MET A 194 6.36 -15.06 -17.15
CA MET A 194 7.55 -14.79 -17.97
C MET A 194 7.19 -14.32 -19.39
N ARG A 195 6.12 -14.89 -19.98
CA ARG A 195 5.62 -14.53 -21.31
C ARG A 195 5.17 -13.06 -21.43
N ASP A 196 4.82 -12.42 -20.30
CA ASP A 196 4.31 -11.06 -20.27
C ASP A 196 5.43 -10.03 -19.96
N ILE A 197 6.67 -10.49 -19.71
CA ILE A 197 7.81 -9.61 -19.40
C ILE A 197 8.43 -9.00 -20.67
N GLU A 198 8.43 -9.73 -21.78
CA GLU A 198 9.08 -9.33 -23.04
C GLU A 198 8.17 -8.51 -23.96
N TYR A 199 6.91 -8.28 -23.55
CA TYR A 199 5.89 -7.61 -24.37
C TYR A 199 5.99 -6.08 -24.30
#